data_AF-A0A952NZH7-F1
#
_entry.id   AF-A0A952NZH7-F1
#
_cell.length_a   1.000
_cell.length_b   1.000
_cell.length_c   1.000
_cell.angle_alpha   90.00
_cell.angle_beta   90.00
_cell.angle_gamma   90.00
#
_symmetry.space_group_name_H-M   'P 1'
#
loop_
_entity.id
_entity.type
_entity.pdbx_description
1 polymer ?
#
loop_
_entity_poly.entity_id
_entity_poly.type
_entity_poly.pdbx_seq_one_letter_code
_entity_poly.pdbx_strand_id
1 'polypeptide(L)' 'MSSKEPKAVNPILVDFVRSLLMPMLVGKTMIYFFGLQYSQYPGEGWGYGLAFSILFTVGGLLRFIWKYRHVQDP' A
#
# COMPACT_ATOMS: atom_id res chain seq x y z
N MET A 1 28.92 6.78 30.57
CA MET A 1 27.68 7.47 30.12
C MET A 1 27.44 7.04 28.68
N SER A 2 26.58 6.05 28.45
CA SER A 2 26.35 5.50 27.10
C SER A 2 25.38 6.41 26.38
N SER A 3 25.93 7.35 25.60
CA SER A 3 25.14 8.19 24.70
C SER A 3 24.73 7.33 23.51
N LYS A 4 23.52 6.76 23.56
CA LYS A 4 22.88 6.17 22.39
C LYS A 4 22.49 7.34 21.49
N GLU A 5 23.35 7.69 20.55
CA GLU A 5 23.00 8.65 19.50
C GLU A 5 21.70 8.18 18.83
N PRO A 6 20.70 9.06 18.65
CA PRO A 6 19.47 8.69 17.96
C PRO A 6 19.85 8.34 16.53
N LYS A 7 19.75 7.05 16.19
CA LYS A 7 20.02 6.51 14.86
C LYS A 7 19.19 7.30 13.86
N ALA A 8 19.83 8.21 13.12
CA ALA A 8 19.17 9.09 12.18
C ALA A 8 18.34 8.23 11.22
N VAL A 9 17.02 8.42 11.25
CA VAL A 9 16.11 7.66 10.39
C VAL A 9 16.43 8.06 8.96
N ASN A 10 16.93 7.10 8.18
CA ASN A 10 17.41 7.36 6.83
C ASN A 10 16.24 7.89 5.98
N PRO A 11 16.27 9.14 5.48
CA PRO A 11 15.10 9.78 4.87
C PRO A 11 14.56 9.01 3.65
N ILE A 12 15.44 8.30 2.95
CA ILE A 12 15.11 7.42 1.83
C ILE A 12 14.21 6.25 2.27
N LEU A 13 14.47 5.67 3.45
CA LEU A 13 13.66 4.60 4.02
C LEU A 13 12.28 5.10 4.42
N VAL A 14 12.19 6.32 4.95
CA VAL A 14 10.89 6.95 5.29
C VAL A 14 10.07 7.20 4.04
N ASP A 15 10.69 7.73 2.98
CA ASP A 15 10.01 7.95 1.70
C ASP A 15 9.61 6.64 1.00
N PHE A 16 10.42 5.59 1.12
CA PHE A 16 10.07 4.26 0.63
C PHE A 16 8.89 3.67 1.40
N VAL A 17 8.93 3.71 2.74
CA VAL A 17 7.84 3.24 3.59
C VAL A 17 6.56 4.04 3.33
N ARG A 18 6.66 5.35 3.16
CA ARG A 18 5.51 6.21 2.90
C ARG A 18 4.95 6.05 1.48
N SER A 19 5.79 5.78 0.49
CA SER A 19 5.33 5.62 -0.91
C SER A 19 4.87 4.20 -1.25
N LEU A 20 5.36 3.19 -0.55
CA LEU A 20 5.02 1.78 -0.82
C LEU A 20 4.16 1.17 0.29
N LEU A 21 4.58 1.31 1.55
CA LEU A 21 4.01 0.60 2.68
C LEU A 21 2.63 1.16 3.08
N MET A 22 2.46 2.48 3.06
CA MET A 22 1.16 3.15 3.25
C MET A 22 0.10 2.69 2.25
N PRO A 23 0.29 2.84 0.92
CA PRO A 23 -0.72 2.41 -0.04
C PRO A 23 -0.92 0.89 -0.05
N MET A 24 0.11 0.10 0.22
CA MET A 24 -0.02 -1.35 0.31
C MET A 24 -0.85 -1.78 1.53
N LEU A 25 -0.62 -1.18 2.70
CA LEU A 25 -1.42 -1.44 3.90
C LEU A 25 -2.87 -1.02 3.71
N VAL A 26 -3.10 0.20 3.21
CA VAL A 26 -4.45 0.72 2.96
C VAL A 26 -5.19 -0.12 1.91
N GLY A 27 -4.53 -0.45 0.80
CA GLY A 27 -5.11 -1.31 -0.23
C GLY A 27 -5.48 -2.68 0.32
N LYS A 28 -4.58 -3.32 1.08
CA LYS A 28 -4.84 -4.62 1.69
C LYS A 28 -5.98 -4.58 2.71
N THR A 29 -6.04 -3.57 3.58
CA THR A 29 -7.12 -3.45 4.57
C THR A 29 -8.45 -3.16 3.91
N MET A 30 -8.50 -2.32 2.86
CA MET A 30 -9.73 -2.11 2.09
C MET A 30 -10.20 -3.42 1.44
N ILE A 31 -9.32 -4.16 0.76
CA ILE A 31 -9.68 -5.45 0.14
C ILE A 31 -10.23 -6.42 1.20
N TYR A 32 -9.60 -6.49 2.38
CA TYR A 32 -10.07 -7.35 3.46
C TYR A 32 -11.44 -6.92 3.99
N PHE A 33 -11.63 -5.61 4.22
CA PHE A 33 -12.88 -5.07 4.73
C PHE A 33 -14.03 -5.30 3.75
N PHE A 34 -13.85 -4.89 2.49
CA PHE A 34 -14.86 -5.10 1.45
C PHE A 34 -15.07 -6.59 1.13
N GLY A 35 -14.04 -7.42 1.27
CA GLY A 35 -14.12 -8.87 1.05
C GLY A 35 -14.92 -9.59 2.13
N LEU A 36 -14.66 -9.27 3.40
CA LEU A 36 -15.46 -9.78 4.51
C LEU A 36 -16.91 -9.34 4.38
N GLN A 37 -17.15 -8.07 4.05
CA GLN A 37 -18.50 -7.54 3.92
C GLN A 37 -19.24 -8.10 2.71
N TYR A 38 -18.56 -8.28 1.58
CA TYR A 38 -19.13 -8.96 0.42
C TYR A 38 -19.50 -10.42 0.73
N SER A 39 -18.68 -11.11 1.51
CA SER A 39 -18.95 -12.50 1.92
C SER A 39 -20.09 -12.60 2.94
N GLN A 40 -20.24 -11.63 3.83
CA GLN A 40 -21.28 -11.63 4.86
C GLN A 40 -22.63 -11.09 4.35
N TYR A 41 -22.61 -10.08 3.49
CA TYR A 41 -23.78 -9.38 2.95
C TYR A 41 -23.74 -9.35 1.41
N PRO A 42 -23.89 -10.53 0.77
CA PRO A 42 -23.87 -10.60 -0.68
C PRO A 42 -25.08 -9.83 -1.26
N GLY A 43 -24.81 -8.96 -2.25
CA GLY A 43 -25.84 -8.21 -2.97
C GLY A 43 -26.06 -6.76 -2.53
N GLU A 44 -25.49 -6.31 -1.41
CA GLU A 44 -25.62 -4.91 -0.94
C GLU A 44 -24.66 -3.92 -1.63
N GLY A 45 -24.06 -4.30 -2.77
CA GLY A 45 -23.14 -3.43 -3.50
C GLY A 45 -21.71 -3.38 -2.98
N TRP A 46 -21.38 -4.11 -1.90
CA TRP A 46 -20.00 -4.27 -1.39
C TRP A 46 -19.02 -4.81 -2.45
N GLY A 47 -19.52 -5.53 -3.45
CA GLY A 47 -18.73 -6.02 -4.58
C GLY A 47 -18.13 -4.91 -5.46
N TYR A 48 -18.82 -3.77 -5.61
CA TYR A 48 -18.26 -2.61 -6.33
C TYR A 48 -17.11 -1.98 -5.55
N GLY A 49 -17.23 -1.88 -4.22
CA GLY A 49 -16.17 -1.41 -3.34
C GLY A 49 -14.95 -2.34 -3.36
N LEU A 50 -15.17 -3.65 -3.38
CA LEU A 50 -14.12 -4.65 -3.54
C LEU A 50 -13.41 -4.52 -4.90
N ALA A 51 -14.17 -4.46 -6.00
CA ALA A 51 -13.61 -4.32 -7.34
C ALA A 51 -12.79 -3.02 -7.47
N PHE A 52 -13.31 -1.90 -6.95
CA PHE A 52 -12.61 -0.62 -6.97
C PHE A 52 -11.32 -0.65 -6.15
N SER A 53 -11.34 -1.22 -4.93
CA SER A 53 -10.15 -1.31 -4.07
C SER A 53 -9.08 -2.22 -4.66
N ILE A 54 -9.46 -3.31 -5.34
CA ILE A 54 -8.53 -4.15 -6.12
C ILE A 54 -7.92 -3.35 -7.27
N LEU A 55 -8.73 -2.69 -8.10
CA LEU A 55 -8.25 -1.89 -9.22
C LEU A 55 -7.33 -0.75 -8.78
N PHE A 56 -7.66 -0.08 -7.68
CA PHE A 56 -6.84 0.96 -7.09
C PHE A 56 -5.49 0.42 -6.62
N THR A 57 -5.49 -0.74 -5.94
CA THR A 57 -4.27 -1.37 -5.45
C THR A 57 -3.37 -1.83 -6.60
N VAL A 58 -3.94 -2.50 -7.61
CA VAL A 58 -3.21 -2.94 -8.81
C VAL A 58 -2.70 -1.74 -9.61
N GLY A 59 -3.52 -0.70 -9.80
CA GLY A 59 -3.13 0.53 -10.49
C GLY A 59 -2.01 1.27 -9.76
N GLY A 60 -2.06 1.33 -8.42
CA GLY A 60 -1.00 1.90 -7.59
C GLY A 60 0.32 1.13 -7.69
N LEU A 61 0.26 -0.21 -7.66
CA LEU A 61 1.41 -1.09 -7.87
C LEU A 61 2.00 -0.93 -9.27
N LEU A 62 1.17 -0.93 -10.32
CA LEU A 62 1.62 -0.72 -11.69
C LEU A 62 2.28 0.64 -11.86
N ARG A 63 1.68 1.71 -11.31
CA ARG A 63 2.28 3.05 -11.31
C ARG A 63 3.60 3.10 -10.55
N PHE A 64 3.71 2.40 -9.41
CA PHE A 64 4.94 2.29 -8.66
C PHE A 64 6.01 1.58 -9.49
N ILE A 65 5.74 0.38 -10.01
CA ILE A 65 6.65 -0.35 -10.90
C ILE A 65 7.09 0.53 -12.08
N TRP A 66 6.16 1.24 -12.70
CA TRP A 66 6.44 2.12 -13.84
C TRP A 66 7.27 3.35 -13.47
N LYS A 67 7.12 3.88 -12.24
CA LYS A 67 7.95 4.98 -11.72
C LYS A 67 9.37 4.52 -11.41
N TYR A 68 9.53 3.30 -10.89
CA TYR A 68 10.83 2.76 -10.48
C TYR A 68 11.54 1.95 -11.59
N ARG A 69 10.90 1.71 -12.75
CA ARG A 69 11.51 0.98 -13.88
C ARG A 69 12.77 1.62 -14.45
N HIS A 70 12.99 2.93 -14.21
CA HIS A 70 14.15 3.69 -14.70
C HIS A 70 15.18 3.98 -13.60
N VAL A 71 14.97 3.48 -12.38
CA VAL A 71 16.04 3.46 -11.37
C VAL A 71 16.97 2.32 -11.78
N GLN A 72 17.84 2.61 -12.74
CA GLN A 72 18.99 1.78 -13.06
C GLN A 72 19.89 1.72 -11.82
N ASP A 73 20.29 0.51 -11.45
CA ASP A 73 21.28 0.23 -10.41
C ASP A 73 22.51 1.15 -10.53
N PRO A 74 23.09 1.63 -9.41
CA PRO A 74 24.46 2.11 -9.40
C PRO A 74 25.48 0.98 -9.66
#